data_AF-A0A846QCP8-F1
#
_entry.id   AF-A0A846QCP8-F1
#
_cell.length_a   1.000
_cell.length_b   1.000
_cell.length_c   1.000
_cell.angle_alpha   90.00
_cell.angle_beta   90.00
_cell.angle_gamma   90.00
#
_symmetry.space_group_name_H-M   'P 1'
#
loop_
_entity.id
_entity.type
_entity.pdbx_description
1 polymer ?
#
loop_
_entity_poly.entity_id
_entity_poly.type
_entity_poly.pdbx_seq_one_letter_code
_entity_poly.pdbx_strand_id
1 'polypeptide(L)'
;MHNEKDPLYPINLSNYPKLFDFVLTAKGLLYFNEIKRKYFLQKEMTLDEYNKLRLMYVYYATSNKNIEEVSMWQKICQSLDEKGIYEKNMYASKADLINQNLITKNPEYVPGLYKTHIDFIKRK
;
A
#
# COMPACT_ATOMS: atom_id res chain seq x y z
N MET A 1 5.62 21.01 12.98
CA MET A 1 4.28 20.77 13.52
C MET A 1 3.98 19.28 13.42
N HIS A 2 3.77 18.62 14.56
CA HIS A 2 3.31 17.23 14.62
C HIS A 2 1.85 17.19 14.19
N ASN A 3 1.51 16.44 13.15
CA ASN A 3 0.14 16.29 12.70
C ASN A 3 -0.33 14.88 13.08
N GLU A 4 -1.05 14.75 14.18
CA GLU A 4 -1.66 13.46 14.59
C GLU A 4 -2.68 12.93 13.56
N LYS A 5 -3.07 13.75 12.57
CA LYS A 5 -3.87 13.32 11.42
C LYS A 5 -3.07 12.57 10.36
N ASP A 6 -1.74 12.49 10.49
CA ASP A 6 -0.89 11.71 9.60
C ASP A 6 -1.09 10.20 9.90
N PRO A 7 -1.55 9.39 8.93
CA PRO A 7 -1.85 7.97 9.14
C PRO A 7 -0.63 7.13 9.49
N LEU A 8 0.58 7.66 9.27
CA LEU A 8 1.87 7.04 9.55
C LEU A 8 2.68 7.81 10.59
N TYR A 9 2.05 8.71 11.37
CA TYR A 9 2.69 9.40 12.48
C TYR A 9 3.43 8.40 13.40
N PRO A 10 4.69 8.67 13.81
CA PRO A 10 5.43 9.93 13.72
C PRO A 10 6.31 10.08 12.47
N ILE A 11 6.09 9.32 11.41
CA ILE A 11 6.94 9.38 10.20
C ILE A 11 6.65 10.66 9.42
N ASN A 12 7.70 11.42 9.09
CA ASN A 12 7.57 12.62 8.28
C ASN A 12 7.13 12.26 6.85
N LEU A 13 6.23 13.06 6.27
CA LEU A 13 5.78 12.94 4.89
C LEU A 13 6.91 12.85 3.85
N SER A 14 8.03 13.57 4.06
CA SER A 14 9.20 13.51 3.18
C SER A 14 9.87 12.13 3.16
N ASN A 15 9.65 11.32 4.21
CA ASN A 15 10.16 9.97 4.35
C ASN A 15 9.15 8.91 3.89
N TYR A 16 7.93 9.28 3.47
CA TYR A 16 6.96 8.31 2.95
C TYR A 16 7.50 7.46 1.79
N PRO A 17 8.19 8.04 0.77
CA PRO A 17 8.76 7.24 -0.30
C PRO A 17 9.80 6.23 0.19
N LYS A 18 10.32 6.35 1.42
CA LYS A 18 11.35 5.46 1.97
C LYS A 18 10.78 4.26 2.73
N LEU A 19 9.45 4.19 2.88
CA LEU A 19 8.78 3.24 3.76
C LEU A 19 8.76 1.81 3.24
N PHE A 20 8.66 1.65 1.92
CA PHE A 20 8.39 0.37 1.29
C PHE A 20 9.43 0.03 0.22
N ASP A 21 9.67 -1.25 0.04
CA ASP A 21 10.75 -1.82 -0.76
C ASP A 21 10.49 -1.79 -2.27
N PHE A 22 9.26 -1.47 -2.70
CA PHE A 22 8.86 -1.39 -4.10
C PHE A 22 8.09 -0.12 -4.42
N VAL A 23 8.15 0.30 -5.68
CA VAL A 23 7.36 1.37 -6.29
C VAL A 23 6.68 0.85 -7.56
N LEU A 24 5.61 1.52 -8.00
CA LEU A 24 4.93 1.17 -9.24
C LEU A 24 5.78 1.57 -10.45
N THR A 25 5.81 0.71 -11.48
CA THR A 25 6.26 1.10 -12.81
C THR A 25 5.14 1.87 -13.54
N ALA A 26 5.42 2.46 -14.70
CA ALA A 26 4.37 3.07 -15.52
C ALA A 26 3.26 2.07 -15.89
N LYS A 27 3.65 0.83 -16.22
CA LYS A 27 2.71 -0.28 -16.47
C LYS A 27 1.95 -0.65 -15.20
N GLY A 28 2.63 -0.68 -14.06
CA GLY A 28 2.03 -0.86 -12.74
C GLY A 28 0.96 0.17 -12.41
N LEU A 29 1.20 1.45 -12.74
CA LEU A 29 0.24 2.51 -12.50
C LEU A 29 -1.05 2.31 -13.32
N LEU A 30 -0.93 1.91 -14.60
CA LEU A 30 -2.09 1.58 -15.44
C LEU A 30 -2.91 0.43 -14.83
N TYR A 31 -2.24 -0.68 -14.51
CA TYR A 31 -2.90 -1.82 -13.88
C TYR A 31 -3.52 -1.49 -12.52
N PHE A 32 -2.83 -0.68 -11.70
CA PHE A 32 -3.36 -0.21 -10.43
C PHE A 32 -4.68 0.56 -10.60
N ASN A 33 -4.74 1.44 -11.59
CA ASN A 33 -5.97 2.20 -11.87
C ASN A 33 -7.11 1.28 -12.32
N GLU A 34 -6.82 0.21 -13.07
CA GLU A 34 -7.82 -0.79 -13.47
C GLU A 34 -8.39 -1.55 -12.26
N ILE A 35 -7.53 -2.10 -11.40
CA ILE A 35 -7.98 -2.86 -10.22
C ILE A 35 -8.65 -1.95 -9.18
N LYS A 36 -8.16 -0.72 -9.00
CA LYS A 36 -8.76 0.30 -8.13
C LYS A 36 -10.17 0.62 -8.61
N ARG A 37 -10.37 0.83 -9.91
CA ARG A 37 -11.70 1.04 -10.51
C ARG A 37 -12.60 -0.17 -10.33
N LYS A 38 -12.09 -1.38 -10.55
CA LYS A 38 -12.84 -2.64 -10.35
C LYS A 38 -13.39 -2.74 -8.93
N TYR A 39 -12.56 -2.43 -7.92
CA TYR A 39 -12.94 -2.39 -6.51
C TYR A 39 -14.04 -1.36 -6.23
N PHE A 40 -13.88 -0.11 -6.68
CA PHE A 40 -14.87 0.94 -6.44
C PHE A 40 -16.21 0.70 -7.13
N LEU A 41 -16.20 0.02 -8.29
CA LEU A 41 -17.41 -0.42 -8.97
C LEU A 41 -18.04 -1.67 -8.34
N GLN A 42 -17.49 -2.17 -7.22
CA GLN A 42 -17.96 -3.36 -6.51
C GLN A 42 -18.05 -4.60 -7.41
N LYS A 43 -17.18 -4.69 -8.42
CA LYS A 43 -17.09 -5.88 -9.26
C LYS A 43 -16.45 -7.00 -8.47
N GLU A 44 -16.87 -8.23 -8.75
CA GLU A 44 -16.27 -9.43 -8.15
C GLU A 44 -14.77 -9.50 -8.47
N MET A 45 -13.96 -9.65 -7.43
CA MET A 45 -12.51 -9.74 -7.51
C MET A 45 -12.03 -11.01 -6.80
N THR A 46 -10.97 -11.60 -7.32
CA THR A 46 -10.31 -12.73 -6.67
C THR A 46 -9.51 -12.26 -5.46
N LEU A 47 -9.17 -13.19 -4.55
CA LEU A 47 -8.27 -12.89 -3.43
C LEU A 47 -6.91 -12.34 -3.89
N ASP A 48 -6.38 -12.86 -5.00
CA ASP A 48 -5.13 -12.38 -5.59
C ASP A 48 -5.25 -10.92 -6.04
N GLU A 49 -6.36 -10.54 -6.69
CA GLU A 49 -6.61 -9.15 -7.08
C GLU A 49 -6.76 -8.22 -5.86
N TYR A 50 -7.42 -8.68 -4.78
CA TYR A 50 -7.50 -7.90 -3.54
C TYR A 50 -6.12 -7.73 -2.88
N ASN A 51 -5.28 -8.77 -2.87
CA ASN A 51 -3.90 -8.68 -2.39
C ASN A 51 -3.08 -7.69 -3.23
N LYS A 52 -3.19 -7.75 -4.56
CA LYS A 52 -2.53 -6.80 -5.48
C LYS A 52 -3.00 -5.39 -5.26
N LEU A 53 -4.30 -5.17 -5.04
CA LEU A 53 -4.86 -3.87 -4.70
C LEU A 53 -4.20 -3.32 -3.43
N ARG A 54 -4.16 -4.09 -2.34
CA ARG A 54 -3.52 -3.67 -1.07
C ARG A 54 -2.06 -3.27 -1.26
N LEU A 55 -1.27 -4.10 -1.95
CA LEU A 55 0.15 -3.86 -2.20
C LEU A 55 0.37 -2.60 -3.06
N MET A 56 -0.32 -2.51 -4.19
CA MET A 56 -0.08 -1.43 -5.15
C MET A 56 -0.58 -0.08 -4.64
N TYR A 57 -1.67 -0.07 -3.87
CA TYR A 57 -2.20 1.16 -3.30
C TYR A 57 -1.21 1.78 -2.33
N VAL A 58 -0.65 1.01 -1.40
CA VAL A 58 0.32 1.56 -0.44
C VAL A 58 1.58 2.07 -1.15
N TYR A 59 2.07 1.37 -2.17
CA TYR A 59 3.21 1.82 -2.99
C TYR A 59 2.90 3.13 -3.72
N TYR A 60 1.71 3.24 -4.32
CA TYR A 60 1.26 4.47 -4.98
C TYR A 60 1.17 5.66 -4.00
N ALA A 61 0.47 5.48 -2.90
CA ALA A 61 0.16 6.57 -1.97
C ALA A 61 1.43 7.12 -1.29
N THR A 62 2.34 6.23 -0.91
CA THR A 62 3.59 6.62 -0.25
C THR A 62 4.60 7.27 -1.21
N SER A 63 4.72 6.76 -2.44
CA SER A 63 5.57 7.38 -3.47
C SER A 63 5.12 8.80 -3.82
N ASN A 64 3.80 9.03 -3.85
CA ASN A 64 3.21 10.33 -4.17
C ASN A 64 3.05 11.27 -2.96
N LYS A 65 3.49 10.84 -1.75
CA LYS A 65 3.35 11.62 -0.51
C LYS A 65 1.89 12.07 -0.29
N ASN A 66 0.93 11.21 -0.61
CA ASN A 66 -0.49 11.53 -0.54
C ASN A 66 -1.12 10.92 0.73
N ILE A 67 -1.29 11.76 1.75
CA ILE A 67 -1.85 11.40 3.06
C ILE A 67 -3.29 10.85 2.94
N GLU A 68 -4.10 11.44 2.07
CA GLU A 68 -5.50 11.03 1.88
C GLU A 68 -5.57 9.64 1.26
N GLU A 69 -4.70 9.36 0.29
CA GLU A 69 -4.60 8.06 -0.36
C GLU A 69 -4.04 6.98 0.59
N VAL A 70 -3.10 7.31 1.48
CA VAL A 70 -2.63 6.38 2.53
C VAL A 70 -3.75 6.07 3.51
N SER A 71 -4.48 7.09 3.97
CA SER A 71 -5.66 6.91 4.81
C SER A 71 -6.74 6.05 4.13
N MET A 72 -6.96 6.25 2.83
CA MET A 72 -7.91 5.47 2.04
C MET A 72 -7.47 4.01 1.92
N TRP A 73 -6.19 3.76 1.66
CA TRP A 73 -5.62 2.41 1.65
C TRP A 73 -5.88 1.68 2.98
N GLN A 74 -5.61 2.33 4.13
CA GLN A 74 -5.88 1.74 5.45
C GLN A 74 -7.37 1.38 5.62
N LYS A 75 -8.28 2.26 5.20
CA LYS A 75 -9.73 2.00 5.22
C LYS A 75 -10.14 0.84 4.32
N ILE A 76 -9.53 0.71 3.14
CA ILE A 76 -9.78 -0.42 2.23
C ILE A 76 -9.34 -1.73 2.88
N CYS A 77 -8.15 -1.76 3.50
CA CYS A 77 -7.69 -2.93 4.23
C CYS A 77 -8.67 -3.33 5.33
N GLN A 78 -9.08 -2.36 6.17
CA GLN A 78 -10.07 -2.58 7.23
C GLN A 78 -11.40 -3.11 6.67
N SER A 79 -11.95 -2.47 5.64
CA SER A 79 -13.22 -2.88 5.03
C SER A 79 -13.15 -4.29 4.42
N LEU A 80 -12.02 -4.67 3.83
CA LEU A 80 -11.83 -6.02 3.30
C LEU A 80 -11.77 -7.06 4.42
N ASP A 81 -11.09 -6.74 5.52
CA ASP A 81 -10.99 -7.61 6.68
C ASP A 81 -12.36 -7.80 7.37
N GLU A 82 -13.15 -6.72 7.49
CA GLU A 82 -14.55 -6.76 7.97
C GLU A 82 -15.45 -7.65 7.09
N LYS A 83 -15.17 -7.71 5.79
CA LYS A 83 -15.87 -8.59 4.83
C LYS A 83 -15.34 -10.04 4.84
N GLY A 84 -14.41 -10.37 5.74
CA GLY A 84 -13.79 -11.69 5.83
C GLY A 84 -12.77 -11.99 4.73
N ILE A 85 -12.38 -10.98 3.94
CA ILE A 85 -11.41 -11.11 2.84
C ILE A 85 -10.01 -10.84 3.39
N TYR A 86 -9.52 -11.74 4.23
CA TYR A 86 -8.20 -11.59 4.85
C TYR A 86 -7.06 -11.83 3.86
N GLU A 87 -5.94 -11.18 4.11
CA GLU A 87 -4.69 -11.47 3.42
C GLU A 87 -4.32 -12.96 3.58
N LYS A 88 -4.13 -13.65 2.45
CA LYS A 88 -3.46 -14.96 2.39
C LYS A 88 -2.58 -15.03 1.16
N ASN A 89 -1.42 -15.67 1.29
CA ASN A 89 -0.45 -15.86 0.20
C ASN A 89 -0.06 -14.58 -0.56
N MET A 90 -0.02 -13.42 0.12
CA MET A 90 0.33 -12.13 -0.51
C MET A 90 1.74 -12.12 -1.11
N TYR A 91 2.65 -12.94 -0.58
CA TYR A 91 3.98 -13.13 -1.17
C TYR A 91 3.92 -13.63 -2.62
N ALA A 92 2.94 -14.48 -2.96
CA ALA A 92 2.74 -14.98 -4.31
C ALA A 92 2.21 -13.86 -5.22
N SER A 93 1.23 -13.07 -4.74
CA SER A 93 0.73 -11.89 -5.45
C SER A 93 1.84 -10.86 -5.70
N LYS A 94 2.72 -10.63 -4.71
CA LYS A 94 3.88 -9.74 -4.86
C LYS A 94 4.88 -10.28 -5.89
N ALA A 95 5.19 -11.57 -5.85
CA ALA A 95 6.08 -12.21 -6.82
C ALA A 95 5.53 -12.09 -8.25
N ASP A 96 4.22 -12.26 -8.42
CA ASP A 96 3.55 -12.07 -9.71
C ASP A 96 3.64 -10.62 -10.20
N LEU A 97 3.41 -9.62 -9.34
CA LEU A 97 3.61 -8.21 -9.71
C LEU A 97 5.03 -7.90 -10.19
N ILE A 98 6.05 -8.53 -9.58
CA ILE A 98 7.46 -8.41 -10.00
C ILE A 98 7.65 -9.07 -11.36
N ASN A 99 7.20 -10.32 -11.53
CA ASN A 99 7.34 -11.07 -12.77
C ASN A 99 6.66 -10.38 -13.96
N GLN A 100 5.54 -9.68 -13.72
CA GLN A 100 4.83 -8.92 -14.74
C GLN A 100 5.40 -7.50 -14.98
N ASN A 101 6.46 -7.13 -14.26
CA ASN A 101 7.10 -5.81 -14.28
C ASN A 101 6.12 -4.65 -13.94
N LEU A 102 5.21 -4.90 -13.00
CA LEU A 102 4.25 -3.92 -12.50
C LEU A 102 4.82 -3.13 -11.30
N ILE A 103 5.73 -3.75 -10.56
CA ILE A 103 6.48 -3.09 -9.49
C ILE A 103 7.98 -3.29 -9.68
N THR A 104 8.78 -2.34 -9.21
CA THR A 104 10.24 -2.42 -9.23
C THR A 104 10.82 -2.00 -7.88
N LYS A 105 12.07 -2.39 -7.61
CA LYS A 105 12.76 -2.05 -6.35
C LYS A 105 12.79 -0.55 -6.17
N ASN A 106 12.47 -0.12 -4.96
CA ASN A 106 12.49 1.28 -4.59
C ASN A 106 13.92 1.71 -4.21
N PRO A 107 14.55 2.65 -4.94
CA PRO A 107 15.90 3.14 -4.61
C PRO A 107 15.94 3.97 -3.32
N GLU A 108 14.81 4.51 -2.87
CA GLU A 108 14.71 5.32 -1.65
C GLU A 108 14.43 4.50 -0.39
N TYR A 109 14.22 3.19 -0.51
CA TYR A 109 13.81 2.35 0.60
C TYR A 109 14.82 2.38 1.76
N VAL A 110 14.33 2.65 2.97
CA VAL A 110 15.11 2.58 4.21
C VAL A 110 14.53 1.48 5.11
N PRO A 111 15.23 0.34 5.25
CA PRO A 111 14.80 -0.75 6.12
C PRO A 111 14.53 -0.28 7.55
N GLY A 112 13.44 -0.76 8.14
CA GLY A 112 13.08 -0.46 9.53
C GLY A 112 12.38 0.89 9.76
N LEU A 113 12.29 1.78 8.76
CA LEU A 113 11.60 3.06 8.94
C LEU A 113 10.11 2.88 9.27
N TYR A 114 9.41 2.00 8.56
CA TYR A 114 8.01 1.67 8.87
C TYR A 114 7.84 1.04 10.26
N LYS A 115 8.86 0.29 10.72
CA LYS A 115 8.85 -0.29 12.07
C LYS A 115 8.77 0.80 13.15
N THR A 116 9.35 1.98 12.92
CA THR A 116 9.21 3.13 13.85
C THR A 116 7.75 3.51 14.08
N HIS A 117 6.92 3.51 13.04
CA HIS A 117 5.48 3.78 13.18
C HIS A 117 4.77 2.68 13.97
N ILE A 118 5.04 1.41 13.66
CA ILE A 118 4.44 0.27 14.37
C ILE A 118 4.83 0.27 15.85
N ASP A 119 6.11 0.49 16.16
CA ASP A 119 6.61 0.54 17.53
C ASP A 119 6.01 1.73 18.30
N PHE A 120 5.74 2.84 17.63
CA PHE A 120 5.04 3.98 18.22
C PHE A 120 3.57 3.65 18.55
N ILE A 121 2.83 3.04 17.62
CA ILE A 121 1.44 2.62 17.86
C ILE A 121 1.35 1.66 19.05
N LYS A 122 2.23 0.66 19.14
CA LYS A 122 2.22 -0.34 20.22
C LYS A 122 2.50 0.22 21.62
N ARG A 123 3.09 1.41 21.71
CA ARG A 123 3.40 2.09 22.97
C ARG A 123 2.28 3.02 23.45
N LYS A 124 1.27 3.24 22.62
CA LYS A 124 0.01 3.91 22.99
C LYS A 124 -0.99 2.88 23.50
#